data_AF-A0A0G0V954-F1
#
_entry.id   AF-A0A0G0V954-F1
#
_cell.length_a   1.000
_cell.length_b   1.000
_cell.length_c   1.000
_cell.angle_alpha   90.00
_cell.angle_beta   90.00
_cell.angle_gamma   90.00
#
_symmetry.space_group_name_H-M   'P 1'
#
loop_
_entity.id
_entity.type
_entity.pdbx_description
1 polymer ?
#
loop_
_entity_poly.entity_id
_entity_poly.type
_entity_poly.pdbx_seq_one_letter_code
_entity_poly.pdbx_strand_id
1 'polypeptide(L)'
;GWAFDPRYFIWFEDVDLCREIKRLGYKVIYTPIISCVDYVGQSFIKQETLWKQKNFTASMLTYFKKWEPWYKWGIIWILRPVGIALTWFLTKL
;
A
#
# COMPACT_ATOMS: atom_id res chain seq x y z
N GLY A 1 11.32 -10.09 16.01
CA GLY A 1 10.72 -8.95 15.29
C GLY A 1 10.18 -9.45 13.96
N TRP A 2 9.15 -8.81 13.42
CA TRP A 2 8.60 -9.14 12.10
C TRP A 2 9.43 -8.45 11.01
N ALA A 3 9.63 -9.11 9.86
CA ALA A 3 10.32 -8.52 8.72
C ALA A 3 9.49 -7.40 8.06
N PHE A 4 8.17 -7.57 8.01
CA PHE A 4 7.21 -6.57 7.55
C PHE A 4 6.33 -6.09 8.71
N ASP A 5 5.86 -4.86 8.64
CA ASP A 5 4.93 -4.31 9.63
C ASP A 5 3.56 -4.99 9.50
N PRO A 6 3.04 -5.66 10.55
CA PRO A 6 1.82 -6.47 10.47
C PRO A 6 0.54 -5.66 10.27
N ARG A 7 0.62 -4.32 10.27
CA ARG A 7 -0.51 -3.44 9.97
C ARG A 7 -0.85 -3.39 8.48
N TYR A 8 0.05 -3.86 7.62
CA TYR A 8 -0.20 -4.00 6.19
C TYR A 8 -0.63 -5.44 5.87
N PHE A 9 -1.71 -5.58 5.13
CA PHE A 9 -2.04 -6.84 4.47
C PHE A 9 -1.36 -6.94 3.10
N ILE A 10 -1.44 -5.87 2.31
CA ILE A 10 -0.85 -5.74 0.97
C ILE A 10 -0.82 -4.26 0.54
N TRP A 11 0.11 -3.89 -0.34
CA TRP A 11 0.53 -2.53 -0.69
C TRP A 11 1.19 -1.74 0.45
N PHE A 12 2.21 -0.96 0.09
CA PHE A 12 3.03 -0.12 0.98
C PHE A 12 3.89 -0.88 2.01
N GLU A 13 3.74 -2.20 2.18
CA GLU A 13 4.54 -3.01 3.10
C GLU A 13 6.03 -3.04 2.71
N ASP A 14 6.31 -3.07 1.41
CA ASP A 14 7.64 -3.09 0.81
C ASP A 14 8.30 -1.70 0.86
N VAL A 15 7.55 -0.65 0.55
CA VAL A 15 7.99 0.75 0.65
C VAL A 15 8.27 1.12 2.11
N ASP A 16 7.41 0.68 3.03
CA ASP A 16 7.59 0.85 4.48
C ASP A 16 8.90 0.19 4.94
N LEU A 17 9.10 -1.07 4.58
CA LEU A 17 10.31 -1.82 4.90
C LEU A 17 11.55 -1.12 4.34
N CYS A 18 11.54 -0.68 3.08
CA CYS A 18 12.66 0.04 2.49
C CYS A 18 12.98 1.35 3.22
N ARG A 19 11.97 2.09 3.68
CA ARG A 19 12.15 3.33 4.44
C ARG A 19 12.68 3.05 5.84
N GLU A 20 12.22 1.97 6.47
CA GLU A 20 12.71 1.50 7.77
C GLU A 20 14.18 1.07 7.71
N ILE A 21 14.56 0.27 6.71
CA ILE A 21 15.94 -0.17 6.46
C ILE A 21 16.86 1.04 6.29
N LYS A 22 16.45 2.04 5.51
CA LYS A 22 17.20 3.29 5.34
C LYS A 22 17.32 4.07 6.64
N ARG A 23 16.24 4.16 7.44
CA ARG A 23 16.24 4.83 8.75
C ARG A 23 17.22 4.18 9.74
N LEU A 24 17.40 2.86 9.64
CA LEU A 24 18.36 2.09 10.44
C LEU A 24 19.80 2.19 9.93
N GLY A 25 20.07 2.96 8.87
CA GLY A 25 21.42 3.16 8.31
C GLY A 25 21.86 2.09 7.31
N TYR A 26 20.98 1.17 6.94
CA TYR A 26 21.27 0.16 5.91
C TYR A 26 21.01 0.69 4.50
N LYS A 27 21.49 -0.06 3.50
CA LYS A 27 21.32 0.25 2.07
C LYS A 27 20.25 -0.67 1.45
N VAL A 28 19.42 -0.10 0.57
CA VAL A 28 18.52 -0.85 -0.31
C VAL A 28 19.20 -0.93 -1.68
N ILE A 29 19.51 -2.13 -2.15
CA ILE A 29 20.33 -2.37 -3.35
C ILE A 29 19.54 -3.23 -4.34
N TYR A 30 19.54 -2.83 -5.61
CA TYR A 30 19.08 -3.65 -6.72
C TYR A 30 20.28 -4.41 -7.30
N THR A 31 20.14 -5.72 -7.51
CA THR A 31 21.22 -6.58 -8.02
C THR A 31 20.78 -7.28 -9.31
N PRO A 32 21.62 -7.29 -10.36
CA PRO A 32 21.33 -8.02 -11.59
C PRO A 32 21.68 -9.51 -11.51
N ILE A 33 22.24 -9.98 -10.38
CA ILE A 33 22.68 -11.38 -10.20
C ILE A 33 21.49 -12.35 -10.24
N ILE A 34 20.30 -11.89 -9.82
CA ILE A 34 19.07 -12.67 -9.78
C ILE A 34 18.01 -11.90 -10.57
N SER A 35 17.27 -12.61 -11.43
CA SER A 35 16.12 -12.08 -12.14
C SER A 35 14.90 -12.97 -11.91
N CYS A 36 13.73 -12.32 -11.83
CA CYS A 36 12.45 -12.98 -11.69
C CYS A 36 11.48 -12.35 -12.70
N VAL A 37 10.55 -13.15 -13.23
CA VAL A 37 9.48 -12.66 -14.09
C VAL A 37 8.25 -12.38 -13.23
N ASP A 38 7.82 -11.12 -13.18
CA ASP A 38 6.54 -10.73 -12.61
C ASP A 38 5.51 -10.58 -13.73
N TYR A 39 4.38 -11.29 -13.61
CA TYR A 39 3.26 -11.16 -14.55
C TYR A 39 2.38 -9.93 -14.28
N VAL A 40 2.83 -9.02 -13.42
CA VAL A 40 2.27 -7.70 -13.13
C VAL A 40 0.77 -7.73 -12.93
N GLY A 41 0.38 -7.92 -11.68
CA GLY A 41 -1.00 -7.71 -11.28
C GLY A 41 -1.99 -8.82 -11.65
N GLN A 42 -1.55 -9.97 -12.19
CA GLN A 42 -2.43 -11.10 -12.51
C GLN A 42 -3.33 -11.52 -11.34
N SER A 43 -2.77 -11.55 -10.13
CA SER A 43 -3.53 -11.91 -8.92
C SER A 43 -4.63 -10.89 -8.63
N PHE A 44 -4.44 -9.61 -8.97
CA PHE A 44 -5.41 -8.53 -8.75
C PHE A 44 -6.50 -8.45 -9.83
N ILE A 45 -6.30 -9.07 -11.00
CA ILE A 45 -7.35 -9.19 -12.02
C ILE A 45 -8.53 -9.99 -11.45
N LYS A 46 -8.25 -11.00 -10.63
CA LYS A 46 -9.26 -11.86 -9.99
C LYS A 46 -9.97 -11.21 -8.79
N GLN A 47 -9.50 -10.04 -8.35
CA GLN A 47 -10.04 -9.36 -7.17
C GLN A 47 -11.05 -8.27 -7.56
N GLU A 48 -12.10 -8.15 -6.76
CA GLU A 48 -13.11 -7.11 -6.93
C GLU A 48 -12.49 -5.70 -6.81
N THR A 49 -12.95 -4.77 -7.64
CA THR A 49 -12.47 -3.38 -7.62
C THR A 49 -12.71 -2.72 -6.27
N LEU A 50 -13.85 -2.99 -5.62
CA LEU A 50 -14.16 -2.46 -4.30
C LEU A 50 -13.20 -3.00 -3.23
N TRP A 51 -12.87 -4.30 -3.29
CA TRP A 51 -11.89 -4.91 -2.38
C TRP A 51 -10.51 -4.28 -2.58
N LYS A 52 -10.08 -4.08 -3.83
CA LYS A 52 -8.80 -3.41 -4.15
C LYS A 52 -8.77 -1.99 -3.58
N GLN A 53 -9.82 -1.21 -3.81
CA GLN A 53 -9.92 0.16 -3.31
C GLN A 53 -9.85 0.22 -1.77
N LYS A 54 -10.59 -0.65 -1.08
CA LYS A 54 -10.63 -0.70 0.39
C LYS A 54 -9.26 -1.00 0.99
N ASN A 55 -8.57 -2.00 0.44
CA ASN A 55 -7.27 -2.46 0.94
C ASN A 55 -6.15 -1.48 0.56
N PHE A 56 -6.10 -1.01 -0.69
CA PHE A 56 -5.10 -0.03 -1.13
C PHE A 56 -5.14 1.25 -0.29
N THR A 57 -6.34 1.82 -0.10
CA THR A 57 -6.50 3.04 0.70
C THR A 57 -6.29 2.80 2.20
N ALA A 58 -6.54 1.59 2.71
CA ALA A 58 -6.20 1.24 4.10
C ALA A 58 -4.69 1.26 4.30
N SER A 59 -3.94 0.55 3.45
CA SER A 59 -2.48 0.51 3.50
C SER A 59 -1.85 1.87 3.27
N MET A 60 -2.37 2.66 2.32
CA MET A 60 -1.95 4.04 2.10
C MET A 60 -2.12 4.88 3.37
N LEU A 61 -3.27 4.81 4.03
CA LEU A 61 -3.51 5.55 5.27
C LEU A 61 -2.56 5.09 6.39
N THR A 62 -2.29 3.79 6.52
CA THR A 62 -1.33 3.24 7.50
C THR A 62 0.08 3.81 7.25
N TYR A 63 0.55 3.82 6.00
CA TYR A 63 1.87 4.34 5.64
C TYR A 63 2.00 5.83 5.93
N PHE A 64 1.04 6.63 5.48
CA PHE A 64 1.08 8.08 5.71
C PHE A 64 0.93 8.45 7.18
N LYS A 65 0.17 7.68 7.99
CA LYS A 65 0.12 7.88 9.45
C LYS A 65 1.47 7.64 10.12
N LYS A 66 2.25 6.67 9.63
CA LYS A 66 3.57 6.35 10.20
C LYS A 66 4.63 7.37 9.83
N TRP A 67 4.61 7.85 8.58
CA TRP A 67 5.76 8.54 8.00
C TRP A 67 5.56 10.02 7.66
N GLU A 68 4.31 10.49 7.62
CA GLU A 68 4.00 11.83 7.13
C GLU A 68 3.26 12.67 8.18
N PRO A 69 3.34 14.01 8.09
CA PRO A 69 2.61 14.89 8.98
C PRO A 69 1.09 14.70 8.92
N TRP A 70 0.42 15.12 9.99
CA TRP A 70 -1.00 14.86 10.20
C TRP A 70 -1.93 15.35 9.11
N TYR A 71 -1.62 16.49 8.48
CA TYR A 71 -2.45 17.03 7.42
C TYR A 71 -2.46 16.15 6.17
N LYS A 72 -1.36 15.45 5.85
CA LYS A 72 -1.30 14.55 4.67
C LYS A 72 -2.19 13.34 4.87
N TRP A 73 -2.06 12.66 6.01
CA TRP A 73 -2.92 11.50 6.30
C TRP A 73 -4.36 11.91 6.65
N GLY A 74 -4.57 13.12 7.17
CA GLY A 74 -5.90 13.67 7.44
C GLY A 74 -6.73 13.81 6.15
N ILE A 75 -6.13 14.32 5.07
CA ILE A 75 -6.78 14.39 3.76
C ILE A 75 -7.16 12.98 3.26
N ILE A 76 -6.24 12.02 3.34
CA ILE A 76 -6.50 10.63 2.92
C ILE A 76 -7.64 10.03 3.74
N TRP A 77 -7.64 10.25 5.05
CA TRP A 77 -8.70 9.73 5.94
C TRP A 77 -10.08 10.29 5.59
N ILE A 78 -10.17 11.59 5.27
CA ILE A 78 -11.42 12.25 4.85
C ILE A 78 -11.90 11.75 3.49
N LEU A 79 -10.99 11.62 2.51
CA LEU A 79 -11.35 11.24 1.13
C LEU A 79 -11.59 9.74 0.96
N ARG A 80 -11.00 8.89 1.80
CA ARG A 80 -11.14 7.44 1.73
C ARG A 80 -12.59 6.92 1.71
N PRO A 81 -13.49 7.31 2.63
CA PRO A 81 -14.89 6.86 2.57
C PRO A 81 -15.60 7.30 1.29
N VAL A 82 -15.33 8.52 0.81
CA VAL A 82 -15.88 9.05 -0.45
C VAL A 82 -15.43 8.19 -1.63
N GLY A 83 -14.13 7.89 -1.71
CA GLY A 83 -13.58 7.03 -2.77
C GLY A 83 -14.17 5.62 -2.74
N ILE A 84 -14.33 5.01 -1.56
CA ILE A 84 -14.95 3.68 -1.42
C ILE A 84 -16.42 3.71 -1.86
N ALA A 85 -17.18 4.73 -1.47
CA ALA A 85 -18.58 4.88 -1.85
C ALA A 85 -18.73 5.07 -3.37
N LEU A 86 -17.88 5.91 -3.98
CA LEU A 86 -17.85 6.12 -5.42
C LEU A 86 -17.53 4.82 -6.16
N THR A 87 -16.50 4.07 -5.74
CA THR A 87 -16.16 2.78 -6.34
C THR A 87 -17.33 1.80 -6.22
N TRP A 88 -17.97 1.71 -5.04
CA TRP A 88 -19.12 0.84 -4.86
C TRP A 88 -20.26 1.18 -5.84
N PHE A 89 -20.58 2.46 -5.99
CA PHE A 89 -21.61 2.92 -6.93
C PHE A 89 -21.25 2.58 -8.38
N LEU A 90 -20.01 2.88 -8.80
CA LEU A 90 -19.53 2.60 -10.15
C LEU A 90 -19.45 1.09 -10.47
N THR A 91 -19.23 0.24 -9.47
CA THR A 91 -19.24 -1.22 -9.66
C THR A 91 -20.64 -1.84 -9.66
N LYS A 92 -21.66 -1.07 -9.27
CA LYS A 92 -23.07 -1.50 -9.17
C LYS A 92 -23.91 -1.06 -10.37
N LEU A 93 -23.43 -0.06 -11.12
CA LEU A 93 -23.98 0.39 -12.39
C LEU A 93 -23.58 -0.60 -13.50
#